data_AF-A0A3S0IL45-F1
#
_entry.id   AF-A0A3S0IL45-F1
#
_cell.length_a   1.000
_cell.length_b   1.000
_cell.length_c   1.000
_cell.angle_alpha   90.00
_cell.angle_beta   90.00
_cell.angle_gamma   90.00
#
_symmetry.space_group_name_H-M   'P 1'
#
loop_
_entity.id
_entity.type
_entity.pdbx_description
1 polymer ?
#
loop_
_entity_poly.entity_id
_entity_poly.type
_entity_poly.pdbx_seq_one_letter_code
_entity_poly.pdbx_strand_id
1 'polypeptide(L)'
;MTEIQQAFDAAYTKAPRDGLSLNHSQEDGLLRIEVRHQDADGEMRGFDVVVQPTEGEERSATDYGEAAAQVVEQELAYGQLPARGDDGEFKRIVV
;
A
#
# COMPACT_ATOMS: atom_id res chain seq x y z
N MET A 1 -8.02 -13.95 -0.02
CA MET A 1 -7.03 -13.39 -0.95
C MET A 1 -7.76 -13.07 -2.24
N THR A 2 -7.79 -11.80 -2.64
CA THR A 2 -8.53 -11.32 -3.83
C THR A 2 -7.69 -11.44 -5.10
N GLU A 3 -8.32 -11.35 -6.28
CA GLU A 3 -7.60 -11.29 -7.56
C GLU A 3 -6.68 -10.07 -7.64
N ILE A 4 -7.12 -8.92 -7.09
CA ILE A 4 -6.30 -7.70 -6.98
C ILE A 4 -5.09 -7.94 -6.08
N GLN A 5 -5.28 -8.62 -4.93
CA GLN A 5 -4.17 -8.95 -4.03
C GLN A 5 -3.18 -9.89 -4.72
N GLN A 6 -3.66 -10.89 -5.46
CA GLN A 6 -2.80 -11.78 -6.26
C GLN A 6 -2.00 -11.01 -7.31
N ALA A 7 -2.64 -10.09 -8.03
CA ALA A 7 -1.97 -9.24 -9.00
C ALA A 7 -0.93 -8.33 -8.34
N PHE A 8 -1.25 -7.75 -7.19
CA PHE A 8 -0.30 -6.98 -6.40
C PHE A 8 0.91 -7.82 -5.97
N ASP A 9 0.69 -8.99 -5.35
CA ASP A 9 1.75 -9.88 -4.88
C ASP A 9 2.65 -10.36 -6.03
N ALA A 10 2.08 -10.52 -7.24
CA ALA A 10 2.82 -10.87 -8.44
C ALA A 10 3.64 -9.70 -9.01
N ALA A 11 3.12 -8.47 -8.93
CA ALA A 11 3.78 -7.26 -9.43
C ALA A 11 4.85 -6.74 -8.45
N TYR A 12 4.59 -6.78 -7.15
CA TYR A 12 5.47 -6.26 -6.11
C TYR A 12 6.56 -7.28 -5.74
N THR A 13 7.64 -7.29 -6.50
CA THR A 13 8.76 -8.25 -6.35
C THR A 13 9.90 -7.74 -5.47
N LYS A 14 9.79 -6.52 -4.93
CA LYS A 14 10.86 -5.93 -4.11
C LYS A 14 10.90 -6.55 -2.72
N ALA A 15 12.08 -6.99 -2.33
CA ALA A 15 12.32 -7.40 -0.95
C ALA A 15 12.05 -6.20 -0.01
N PRO A 16 11.29 -6.39 1.08
CA PRO A 16 11.12 -5.34 2.06
C PRO A 16 12.49 -4.94 2.62
N ARG A 17 12.72 -3.63 2.75
CA ARG A 17 13.88 -3.10 3.47
C ARG A 17 13.84 -3.59 4.93
N ASP A 18 14.99 -3.62 5.60
CA ASP A 18 15.04 -3.91 7.04
C ASP A 18 14.04 -3.03 7.80
N GLY A 19 13.23 -3.64 8.67
CA GLY A 19 12.17 -2.96 9.41
C GLY A 19 10.89 -2.64 8.64
N LEU A 20 10.81 -2.90 7.32
CA LEU A 20 9.60 -2.71 6.51
C LEU A 20 8.67 -3.92 6.60
N SER A 21 7.40 -3.68 6.90
CA SER A 21 6.33 -4.66 6.87
C SER A 21 5.26 -4.22 5.87
N LEU A 22 4.82 -5.16 5.02
CA LEU A 22 3.62 -5.01 4.21
C LEU A 22 2.55 -5.97 4.73
N ASN A 23 1.38 -5.42 5.06
CA ASN A 23 0.20 -6.21 5.40
C ASN A 23 -0.94 -5.92 4.44
N HIS A 24 -1.75 -6.95 4.18
CA HIS A 24 -2.95 -6.84 3.35
C HIS A 24 -4.18 -6.98 4.23
N SER A 25 -5.10 -6.02 4.11
CA SER A 25 -6.42 -6.08 4.72
C SER A 25 -7.50 -5.81 3.67
N GLN A 26 -8.71 -6.29 3.95
CA GLN A 26 -9.89 -5.98 3.15
C GLN A 26 -10.87 -5.23 4.04
N GLU A 27 -11.27 -4.03 3.61
CA GLU A 27 -12.22 -3.16 4.32
C GLU A 27 -13.27 -2.73 3.30
N ASP A 28 -14.55 -2.97 3.60
CA ASP A 28 -15.69 -2.65 2.71
C ASP A 28 -15.56 -3.21 1.27
N GLY A 29 -14.89 -4.35 1.12
CA GLY A 29 -14.63 -4.99 -0.18
C GLY A 29 -13.46 -4.38 -0.97
N LEU A 30 -12.78 -3.38 -0.40
CA LEU A 30 -11.60 -2.74 -0.98
C LEU A 30 -10.33 -3.42 -0.48
N LEU A 31 -9.33 -3.55 -1.35
CA LEU A 31 -8.00 -4.02 -0.93
C LEU A 31 -7.25 -2.86 -0.29
N ARG A 32 -6.78 -3.03 0.94
CA ARG A 32 -5.89 -2.11 1.64
C ARG A 32 -4.52 -2.78 1.81
N ILE A 33 -3.48 -2.07 1.39
CA ILE A 33 -2.08 -2.45 1.58
C ILE A 33 -1.49 -1.49 2.61
N GLU A 34 -1.09 -2.03 3.74
CA GLU A 34 -0.51 -1.28 4.85
C GLU A 34 1.01 -1.39 4.77
N VAL A 35 1.66 -0.27 4.46
CA VAL A 35 3.11 -0.17 4.42
C VAL A 35 3.56 0.45 5.74
N ARG A 36 4.40 -0.28 6.49
CA ARG A 36 4.85 0.11 7.83
C ARG A 36 6.35 -0.04 7.95
N HIS A 37 6.97 0.88 8.65
CA HIS A 37 8.38 0.82 9.01
C HIS A 37 8.55 1.34 10.42
N GLN A 38 9.23 0.57 11.26
CA GLN A 38 9.70 1.06 12.55
C GLN A 38 11.06 1.73 12.34
N ASP A 39 11.14 3.03 12.58
CA ASP A 39 12.43 3.72 12.50
C ASP A 39 13.30 3.49 13.76
N ALA A 40 14.52 4.03 13.75
CA ALA A 40 15.52 3.80 14.79
C ALA A 40 15.10 4.34 16.17
N ASP A 41 14.22 5.35 16.21
CA ASP A 41 13.67 5.93 17.44
C ASP A 41 12.45 5.12 17.95
N GLY A 42 12.06 4.06 17.23
CA GLY A 42 10.95 3.17 17.58
C GLY A 42 9.58 3.67 17.12
N GLU A 43 9.50 4.81 16.44
CA GLU A 43 8.26 5.33 15.90
C GLU A 43 7.79 4.54 14.68
N MET A 44 6.48 4.39 14.54
CA MET A 44 5.87 3.72 13.39
C MET A 44 5.55 4.75 12.30
N ARG A 45 6.20 4.58 11.15
CA ARG A 45 6.02 5.40 9.96
C ARG A 45 5.46 4.56 8.82
N GLY A 46 4.76 5.19 7.89
CA GLY A 46 4.14 4.46 6.80
C GLY A 46 2.94 5.13 6.17
N PHE A 47 2.31 4.40 5.26
CA PHE A 47 1.13 4.84 4.54
C PHE A 47 0.28 3.62 4.17
N ASP A 48 -0.95 3.91 3.76
CA ASP A 48 -1.89 2.92 3.27
C ASP A 48 -2.18 3.18 1.80
N VAL A 49 -2.22 2.10 1.01
CA VAL A 49 -2.74 2.12 -0.35
C VAL A 49 -4.08 1.41 -0.33
N VAL A 50 -5.14 2.12 -0.69
CA VAL A 50 -6.50 1.58 -0.78
C VAL A 50 -6.87 1.51 -2.24
N VAL A 51 -7.09 0.30 -2.75
CA VAL A 51 -7.59 0.08 -4.09
C VAL A 51 -9.10 0.24 -4.07
N GLN A 52 -9.59 1.30 -4.71
CA GLN A 52 -11.00 1.63 -4.78
C GLN A 52 -11.46 1.70 -6.23
N PRO A 53 -11.98 0.59 -6.79
CA PRO A 53 -12.54 0.58 -8.13
C PRO A 53 -13.67 1.61 -8.23
N THR A 54 -13.61 2.48 -9.24
CA THR A 54 -14.66 3.46 -9.51
C THR A 54 -15.66 2.87 -10.51
N GLU A 55 -16.95 3.16 -10.33
CA GLU A 55 -17.97 2.76 -11.30
C GLU A 55 -17.73 3.48 -12.62
N GLY A 56 -17.27 2.74 -13.65
CA GLY A 56 -16.99 3.25 -14.99
C GLY A 56 -15.54 3.10 -15.45
N GLU A 57 -14.61 2.72 -14.57
CA GLU A 57 -13.26 2.31 -14.97
C GLU A 57 -13.27 0.85 -15.44
N GLU A 58 -13.01 0.61 -16.73
CA GLU A 58 -12.81 -0.73 -17.30
C GLU A 58 -11.42 -1.30 -16.94
N ARG A 59 -11.03 -1.22 -15.66
CA ARG A 59 -9.76 -1.75 -15.18
C ARG A 59 -9.95 -3.16 -14.65
N SER A 60 -9.09 -4.06 -15.09
CA SER A 60 -9.05 -5.42 -14.58
C SER A 60 -8.43 -5.46 -13.19
N ALA A 61 -8.62 -6.58 -12.48
CA ALA A 61 -7.95 -6.80 -11.20
C ALA A 61 -6.41 -6.71 -11.32
N THR A 62 -5.87 -7.09 -12.48
CA THR A 62 -4.45 -6.96 -12.80
C THR A 62 -4.02 -5.49 -12.84
N ASP A 63 -4.76 -4.64 -13.55
CA ASP A 63 -4.45 -3.20 -13.66
C ASP A 63 -4.45 -2.51 -12.30
N TYR A 64 -5.36 -2.90 -11.41
CA TYR A 64 -5.42 -2.39 -10.05
C TYR A 64 -4.26 -2.89 -9.18
N GLY A 65 -3.92 -4.18 -9.27
CA GLY A 65 -2.79 -4.76 -8.54
C GLY A 65 -1.45 -4.15 -8.96
N GLU A 66 -1.23 -3.96 -10.27
CA GLU A 66 -0.04 -3.34 -10.83
C GLU A 66 0.08 -1.87 -10.42
N ALA A 67 -1.01 -1.10 -10.49
CA ALA A 67 -1.00 0.29 -10.06
C ALA A 67 -0.74 0.45 -8.56
N ALA A 68 -1.33 -0.42 -7.73
CA ALA A 68 -1.06 -0.42 -6.30
C ALA A 68 0.42 -0.74 -6.01
N ALA A 69 1.00 -1.72 -6.71
CA ALA A 69 2.42 -2.05 -6.60
C ALA A 69 3.29 -0.86 -7.01
N GLN A 70 2.99 -0.21 -8.14
CA GLN A 70 3.71 0.97 -8.62
C GLN A 70 3.67 2.12 -7.60
N VAL A 71 2.51 2.38 -6.99
CA VAL A 71 2.37 3.42 -5.95
C VAL A 71 3.21 3.07 -4.72
N VAL A 72 3.16 1.83 -4.24
CA VAL A 72 4.00 1.40 -3.11
C VAL A 72 5.48 1.59 -3.44
N GLU A 73 5.92 1.16 -4.62
CA GLU A 73 7.31 1.31 -5.05
C GLU A 73 7.74 2.77 -5.18
N GLN A 74 6.87 3.63 -5.72
CA GLN A 74 7.12 5.05 -5.87
C GLN A 74 7.26 5.71 -4.50
N GLU A 75 6.32 5.49 -3.60
CA GLU A 75 6.37 6.07 -2.25
C GLU A 75 7.59 5.60 -1.46
N LEU A 76 8.00 4.33 -1.61
CA LEU A 76 9.22 3.80 -1.00
C LEU A 76 10.51 4.32 -1.63
N ALA A 77 10.46 4.74 -2.90
CA ALA A 77 11.60 5.32 -3.60
C ALA A 77 11.85 6.78 -3.19
N TYR A 78 10.79 7.55 -2.91
CA TYR A 78 10.86 9.01 -2.76
C TYR A 78 11.26 9.56 -1.37
N GLY A 79 11.79 8.72 -0.47
CA GLY A 79 12.49 9.20 0.74
C GLY A 79 11.94 8.62 2.05
N GLN A 80 11.91 9.44 3.10
CA GLN A 80 11.42 9.03 4.43
C GLN A 80 9.93 8.76 4.41
N LEU A 81 9.52 7.64 5.02
CA LEU A 81 8.12 7.33 5.21
C LEU A 81 7.45 8.37 6.12
N PRO A 82 6.20 8.77 5.82
CA PRO A 82 5.51 9.78 6.61
C PRO A 82 5.22 9.25 8.02
N ALA A 83 5.29 10.14 9.01
CA ALA A 83 4.75 9.89 10.33
C ALA A 83 3.21 9.87 10.28
N ARG A 84 2.60 9.41 11.38
CA ARG A 84 1.15 9.54 11.56
C ARG A 84 0.74 11.02 11.59
N GLY A 85 -0.46 11.31 11.11
CA GLY A 85 -1.08 12.62 11.24
C GLY A 85 -1.44 12.97 12.68
N ASP A 86 -1.93 14.19 12.90
CA ASP A 86 -2.36 14.69 14.22
C ASP A 86 -3.53 13.89 14.82
N ASP A 87 -4.28 13.18 13.98
CA ASP A 87 -5.35 12.24 14.32
C ASP A 87 -4.82 10.84 14.70
N GLY A 88 -3.52 10.60 14.52
CA GLY A 88 -2.90 9.30 14.72
C GLY A 88 -3.05 8.35 13.53
N GLU A 89 -3.61 8.81 12.41
CA GLU A 89 -3.80 7.99 11.21
C GLU A 89 -2.57 8.03 10.30
N PHE A 90 -2.39 6.97 9.51
CA PHE A 90 -1.36 6.94 8.46
C PHE A 90 -1.88 7.62 7.18
N LYS A 91 -0.96 8.21 6.41
CA LYS A 91 -1.29 8.77 5.08
C LYS A 91 -2.01 7.71 4.25
N ARG A 92 -3.17 8.03 3.68
CA ARG A 92 -3.94 7.16 2.79
C ARG A 92 -3.78 7.61 1.34
N ILE A 93 -3.53 6.66 0.44
CA ILE A 93 -3.41 6.85 -1.00
C ILE A 93 -4.45 5.95 -1.65
N VAL A 94 -5.32 6.52 -2.49
CA VAL A 94 -6.40 5.79 -3.17
C VAL A 94 -6.01 5.56 -4.63
N VAL A 95 -6.21 4.33 -5.12
CA VAL A 95 -5.81 3.85 -6.46
C VAL A 95 -6.96 3.18 -7.17
#